data_AF-A0ABC8RP28-F1
#
_entry.id   AF-A0ABC8RP28-F1
#
_cell.length_a   1.000
_cell.length_b   1.000
_cell.length_c   1.000
_cell.angle_alpha   90.00
_cell.angle_beta   90.00
_cell.angle_gamma   90.00
#
_symmetry.space_group_name_H-M   'P 1'
#
loop_
_entity.id
_entity.type
_entity.pdbx_description
1 polymer ?
#
loop_
_entity_poly.entity_id
_entity_poly.type
_entity_poly.pdbx_seq_one_letter_code
_entity_poly.pdbx_strand_id
1 'polypeptide(L)' 'ATFATASTNLPSTHPIRLGLALNFSIFYYKIMNSPKRACHLAKQAFDEAIAELDTLNEDLYKDNTLIMQLLRGNLTLDL' A
#
# COMPACT_ATOMS: atom_id res chain seq x y z
N ALA A 1 -11.44 11.86 -7.19
CA ALA A 1 -11.16 11.37 -8.55
C ALA A 1 -9.84 10.59 -8.65
N THR A 2 -8.81 10.91 -7.86
CA THR A 2 -7.44 10.36 -8.00
C THR A 2 -7.23 8.93 -7.51
N PHE A 3 -7.93 8.49 -6.45
CA PHE A 3 -7.78 7.12 -5.92
C PHE A 3 -8.27 6.06 -6.93
N ALA A 4 -9.42 6.31 -7.57
CA ALA A 4 -10.00 5.39 -8.54
C ALA A 4 -9.12 5.23 -9.80
N THR A 5 -8.53 6.32 -10.31
CA THR A 5 -7.63 6.26 -11.48
C THR A 5 -6.28 5.61 -11.17
N ALA A 6 -5.75 5.79 -9.95
CA ALA A 6 -4.54 5.10 -9.52
C ALA A 6 -4.76 3.60 -9.32
N SER A 7 -5.91 3.19 -8.75
CA SER A 7 -6.25 1.78 -8.56
C SER A 7 -6.49 1.01 -9.86
N THR A 8 -6.87 1.69 -10.95
CA THR A 8 -7.13 1.06 -12.26
C THR A 8 -5.93 1.11 -13.21
N ASN A 9 -5.04 2.09 -13.07
CA ASN A 9 -3.96 2.32 -14.02
C ASN A 9 -2.56 1.99 -13.49
N LEU A 10 -2.42 1.71 -12.19
CA LEU A 10 -1.13 1.37 -11.58
C LEU A 10 -1.19 -0.03 -10.97
N PRO A 11 -0.13 -0.85 -11.15
CA PRO A 11 -0.02 -2.14 -10.50
C PRO A 11 -0.17 -2.00 -8.98
N SER A 12 -0.67 -3.05 -8.34
CA SER A 12 -0.86 -3.16 -6.89
C SER A 12 0.45 -2.92 -6.12
N THR A 13 1.58 -3.25 -6.75
CA THR A 13 2.94 -3.07 -6.25
C THR A 13 3.51 -1.67 -6.47
N HIS A 14 2.83 -0.82 -7.23
CA HIS A 14 3.35 0.49 -7.60
C HIS A 14 3.41 1.42 -6.37
N PRO A 15 4.56 2.08 -6.11
CA PRO A 15 4.77 2.90 -4.90
C PRO A 15 3.72 4.02 -4.73
N ILE A 16 3.28 4.64 -5.83
CA ILE A 16 2.21 5.66 -5.80
C ILE A 16 0.87 5.08 -5.32
N ARG A 17 0.49 3.87 -5.76
CA ARG A 17 -0.77 3.22 -5.36
C ARG A 17 -0.71 2.79 -3.89
N LEU A 18 0.42 2.23 -3.46
CA LEU A 18 0.67 1.90 -2.05
C LEU A 18 0.65 3.13 -1.13
N GLY A 19 1.31 4.22 -1.55
CA GLY A 19 1.30 5.49 -0.80
C GLY A 19 -0.10 6.11 -0.69
N LEU A 20 -0.91 6.00 -1.74
CA LEU A 20 -2.32 6.41 -1.72
C LEU A 20 -3.15 5.55 -0.75
N ALA A 21 -3.00 4.23 -0.79
CA ALA A 21 -3.69 3.32 0.13
C ALA A 21 -3.33 3.58 1.59
N LEU A 22 -2.05 3.84 1.87
CA LEU A 22 -1.56 4.21 3.20
C LEU A 22 -2.20 5.53 3.69
N ASN A 23 -2.17 6.57 2.86
CA ASN A 23 -2.79 7.85 3.20
C ASN A 23 -4.29 7.73 3.46
N PHE A 24 -5.00 6.91 2.68
CA PHE A 24 -6.42 6.63 2.90
C PHE A 24 -6.66 5.85 4.20
N SER A 25 -5.82 4.88 4.52
CA SER A 25 -5.90 4.15 5.80
C SER A 25 -5.73 5.10 6.99
N ILE A 26 -4.73 5.98 6.94
CA ILE A 26 -4.50 7.00 7.98
C ILE A 26 -5.69 7.96 8.09
N PHE A 27 -6.28 8.37 6.96
CA PHE A 27 -7.50 9.18 6.95
C PHE A 27 -8.67 8.46 7.64
N TYR A 28 -8.90 7.18 7.33
CA TYR A 28 -9.94 6.39 7.98
C TYR A 28 -9.72 6.22 9.49
N TYR A 29 -8.46 6.10 9.91
CA TYR A 29 -8.11 5.95 11.32
C TYR A 29 -8.22 7.27 12.09
N LYS A 30 -7.52 8.31 11.64
CA LYS A 30 -7.34 9.58 12.36
C LYS A 30 -8.50 10.57 12.15
N ILE A 31 -9.13 10.58 10.98
CA ILE A 31 -10.17 11.57 10.65
C ILE A 31 -11.57 10.99 10.78
N MET A 32 -11.79 9.79 10.23
CA MET A 32 -13.12 9.13 10.25
C MET A 32 -13.37 8.30 11.51
N ASN A 33 -12.42 8.28 12.45
CA ASN A 33 -12.45 7.48 13.70
C ASN A 33 -12.92 6.03 13.47
N SER A 34 -12.52 5.45 12.33
CA SER A 34 -13.00 4.16 11.83
C SER A 34 -11.83 3.19 11.68
N PRO A 35 -11.22 2.75 12.80
CA PRO A 35 -9.99 1.96 12.78
C PRO A 35 -10.14 0.61 12.09
N LYS A 36 -11.32 -0.02 12.19
CA LYS A 36 -11.62 -1.28 11.49
C LYS A 36 -11.51 -1.14 9.97
N ARG A 37 -11.99 -0.01 9.43
CA ARG A 37 -11.95 0.28 7.99
C ARG A 37 -10.53 0.59 7.53
N ALA A 38 -9.79 1.36 8.33
CA ALA A 38 -8.38 1.62 8.07
C ALA A 38 -7.55 0.32 8.00
N CYS A 39 -7.74 -0.56 8.99
CA CYS A 39 -7.04 -1.83 9.06
C CYS A 39 -7.41 -2.74 7.87
N HIS A 40 -8.69 -2.80 7.50
CA HIS A 40 -9.12 -3.56 6.32
C HIS A 40 -8.51 -3.03 5.02
N LEU A 41 -8.49 -1.71 4.84
CA LEU A 41 -7.95 -1.08 3.63
C LEU A 41 -6.43 -1.24 3.52
N ALA A 42 -5.70 -1.10 4.62
CA ALA A 42 -4.26 -1.36 4.67
C ALA A 42 -3.95 -2.84 4.39
N LYS A 43 -4.71 -3.77 4.99
CA LYS A 43 -4.52 -5.20 4.79
C LYS A 43 -4.80 -5.61 3.35
N GLN A 44 -5.89 -5.12 2.77
CA GLN A 44 -6.23 -5.42 1.38
C GLN A 44 -5.15 -4.93 0.41
N ALA A 45 -4.68 -3.68 0.58
CA ALA A 45 -3.61 -3.14 -0.27
C ALA A 45 -2.30 -3.92 -0.13
N PHE A 46 -2.01 -4.45 1.06
CA PHE A 46 -0.85 -5.30 1.31
C PHE A 46 -1.00 -6.67 0.64
N ASP A 47 -2.14 -7.34 0.83
CA ASP A 47 -2.40 -8.66 0.26
C ASP A 47 -2.41 -8.61 -1.28
N GLU A 48 -2.98 -7.55 -1.88
CA GLU A 48 -2.94 -7.29 -3.33
C GLU A 48 -1.51 -7.07 -3.83
N ALA A 49 -0.69 -6.31 -3.11
CA ALA A 49 0.70 -6.08 -3.48
C ALA A 49 1.56 -7.34 -3.36
N ILE A 50 1.31 -8.20 -2.37
CA ILE A 50 1.98 -9.49 -2.22
C ILE A 50 1.61 -10.44 -3.36
N ALA A 51 0.31 -10.51 -3.71
CA ALA A 51 -0.17 -11.40 -4.77
C ALA A 51 0.41 -11.04 -6.17
N GLU A 52 0.62 -9.75 -6.44
CA GLU A 52 1.31 -9.31 -7.65
C GLU A 52 2.84 -9.36 -7.52
N LEU A 53 3.39 -9.44 -6.31
CA LEU A 53 4.84 -9.53 -6.11
C LEU A 53 5.43 -10.78 -6.75
N ASP A 54 4.74 -11.92 -6.61
CA ASP A 54 5.13 -13.21 -7.19
C ASP A 54 5.09 -13.20 -8.74
N THR A 55 4.42 -12.21 -9.35
CA THR A 55 4.31 -12.06 -10.81
C THR A 55 5.36 -11.12 -11.42
N LEU A 56 6.19 -10.47 -10.59
CA LEU A 56 7.19 -9.52 -11.05
C LEU A 56 8.50 -10.21 -11.45
N ASN A 57 9.04 -9.78 -12.59
CA ASN A 57 10.35 -10.21 -13.10
C ASN A 57 11.46 -9.86 -12.10
N GLU A 58 12.53 -10.68 -12.01
CA GLU A 58 13.63 -10.53 -11.03
C GLU A 58 14.23 -9.11 -10.92
N ASP A 59 14.26 -8.34 -12.01
CA ASP A 59 14.75 -6.96 -12.02
C ASP A 59 13.82 -5.97 -11.28
N LEU A 60 12.50 -6.15 -11.35
CA LEU A 60 11.52 -5.35 -10.58
C LEU A 60 11.43 -5.78 -9.11
N TYR A 61 11.88 -7.00 -8.79
CA TYR A 61 11.89 -7.53 -7.42
C TYR A 61 12.81 -6.71 -6.51
N LYS A 62 13.96 -6.23 -7.01
CA LYS A 62 14.92 -5.43 -6.25
C LYS A 62 14.42 -4.01 -5.96
N ASP A 63 13.81 -3.35 -6.94
CA ASP A 63 13.24 -2.01 -6.73
C ASP A 63 12.02 -2.05 -5.81
N ASN A 64 11.18 -3.07 -5.93
CA ASN A 64 9.99 -3.22 -5.09
C ASN A 64 10.31 -3.69 -3.66
N THR A 65 11.39 -4.46 -3.44
CA THR A 65 11.84 -4.79 -2.07
C THR A 65 12.34 -3.57 -1.31
N LEU A 66 12.94 -2.58 -1.99
CA LEU A 66 13.34 -1.32 -1.36
C LEU A 66 12.13 -0.51 -0.85
N ILE A 67 11.06 -0.45 -1.65
CA ILE A 67 9.80 0.23 -1.30
C ILE A 67 9.07 -0.51 -0.17
N MET A 68 9.06 -1.86 -0.19
CA MET A 68 8.50 -2.67 0.89
C MET A 68 9.26 -2.51 2.21
N GLN A 69 10.59 -2.37 2.16
CA GLN A 69 11.41 -2.09 3.35
C GLN A 69 11.12 -0.70 3.93
N LEU A 70 10.88 0.31 3.09
CA LEU A 70 10.48 1.65 3.54
C LEU A 70 9.08 1.64 4.18
N LEU A 71 8.13 0.88 3.62
CA LEU A 71 6.80 0.66 4.22
C LEU A 71 6.90 -0.04 5.58
N ARG A 72 7.75 -1.06 5.71
CA ARG A 72 8.00 -1.74 6.98
C ARG A 72 8.68 -0.82 8.00
N GLY A 73 9.65 -0.01 7.57
CA GLY A 73 10.31 0.98 8.43
C GLY A 73 9.34 2.00 9.02
N ASN A 74 8.39 2.49 8.20
CA ASN A 74 7.34 3.41 8.65
C ASN A 74 6.33 2.74 9.61
N LEU A 75 6.07 1.43 9.46
CA LEU A 75 5.21 0.68 10.38
C LEU A 75 5.86 0.43 11.75
N THR A 76 7.19 0.30 11.82
CA THR A 76 7.92 0.06 13.09
C THR A 76 8.19 1.35 13.87
N LEU A 77 8.22 2.50 13.21
CA LEU A 77 8.53 3.80 13.85
C LEU A 77 7.30 4.53 14.42
N ASP A 78 6.08 4.15 14.03
CA ASP A 78 4.84 4.87 14.40
C ASP A 78 3.71 3.97 14.98
N LEU A 79 4.07 2.79 15.53
CA LEU A 79 3.19 1.95 16.36
C LEU A 79 3.77 1.76 17.77
#